data_AF-A0A550GWU8-F1
#
_entry.id   AF-A0A550GWU8-F1
#
_cell.length_a   1.000
_cell.length_b   1.000
_cell.length_c   1.000
_cell.angle_alpha   90.00
_cell.angle_beta   90.00
_cell.angle_gamma   90.00
#
_symmetry.space_group_name_H-M   'P 1'
#
loop_
_entity.id
_entity.type
_entity.pdbx_description
1 polymer ?
#
loop_
_entity_poly.entity_id
_entity_poly.type
_entity_poly.pdbx_seq_one_letter_code
_entity_poly.pdbx_strand_id
1 'polypeptide(L)'
;MIALTAMNVLPNLFGSGGDSISSILSMLFYVVFIVFLFYGQRIQMYVMIREVEGSLYKLKFIKEEGRKIAIETIKEIGKPQTDPSARVDRYLEYFTISPQSMDPAGIVYKLDHILDVRDTRLKDEVKLMAPSSDEVQINNLENTLEAAMALNFIYKVVRHYYIQGKKTLSLYIIMQLQMIL
;
A
#
# COMPACT_ATOMS: atom_id res chain seq x y z
N MET A 1 -6.64 -11.99 46.17
CA MET A 1 -5.59 -11.21 46.88
C MET A 1 -4.40 -10.87 45.96
N ILE A 2 -4.64 -10.43 44.71
CA ILE A 2 -3.58 -10.06 43.75
C ILE A 2 -3.90 -8.71 43.05
N ALA A 3 -5.08 -8.13 43.27
CA ALA A 3 -5.52 -6.90 42.59
C ALA A 3 -5.24 -5.59 43.35
N LEU A 4 -4.54 -5.61 44.49
CA LEU A 4 -4.37 -4.42 45.34
C LEU A 4 -2.93 -3.85 45.36
N THR A 5 -1.97 -4.51 44.72
CA THR A 5 -0.54 -4.14 44.78
C THR A 5 -0.07 -3.26 43.62
N ALA A 6 -0.89 -3.01 42.60
CA ALA A 6 -0.51 -2.19 41.44
C ALA A 6 -0.83 -0.69 41.59
N MET A 7 -1.56 -0.28 42.65
CA MET A 7 -2.02 1.10 42.83
C MET A 7 -1.07 1.98 43.66
N ASN A 8 0.13 1.49 44.01
CA ASN A 8 1.07 2.20 44.88
C ASN A 8 2.42 2.54 44.21
N VAL A 9 2.57 2.30 42.90
CA VAL A 9 3.83 2.56 42.17
C VAL A 9 3.77 3.84 41.32
N LEU A 10 2.64 4.56 41.34
CA LEU A 10 2.44 5.79 40.56
C LEU A 10 2.53 7.15 41.30
N PRO A 11 2.69 7.28 42.64
CA PRO A 11 2.91 8.60 43.25
C PRO A 11 4.37 8.92 43.65
N ASN A 12 5.35 8.00 43.53
CA ASN A 12 6.69 8.22 44.08
C ASN A 12 7.79 8.62 43.08
N LEU A 13 7.44 9.01 41.85
CA LEU A 13 8.44 9.54 40.90
C LEU A 13 8.70 11.06 41.03
N PHE A 14 7.89 11.78 41.81
CA PHE A 14 8.06 13.21 42.05
C PHE A 14 7.90 13.53 43.53
N GLY A 15 9.03 13.50 44.25
CA GLY A 15 9.29 14.05 45.58
C GLY A 15 8.11 14.39 46.48
N SER A 16 7.72 13.44 47.35
CA SER A 16 7.11 13.75 48.64
C SER A 16 8.20 14.33 49.57
N GLY A 17 8.51 15.61 49.40
CA GLY A 17 9.43 16.37 50.27
C GLY A 17 9.13 17.86 50.14
N GLY A 18 8.61 18.45 51.21
CA GLY A 18 7.98 19.77 51.24
C GLY A 18 8.93 20.96 51.13
N ASP A 19 9.46 21.20 49.93
CA ASP A 19 10.09 22.47 49.56
C ASP A 19 9.21 23.19 48.54
N SER A 20 8.98 24.49 48.71
CA SER A 20 8.26 25.31 47.72
C SER A 20 8.90 25.20 46.32
N ILE A 21 10.21 24.94 46.26
CA ILE A 21 10.98 24.70 45.04
C ILE A 21 10.61 23.37 44.38
N SER A 22 10.44 22.28 45.14
CA SER A 22 10.04 20.98 44.57
C SER A 22 8.62 21.04 44.00
N SER A 23 7.73 21.78 44.66
CA SER A 23 6.35 22.01 44.20
C SER A 23 6.31 22.85 42.91
N ILE A 24 7.13 23.91 42.82
CA ILE A 24 7.26 24.73 41.61
C ILE A 24 7.85 23.92 40.45
N LEU A 25 8.86 23.08 40.72
CA LEU A 25 9.47 22.22 39.71
C LEU A 25 8.49 21.17 39.18
N SER A 26 7.72 20.53 40.07
CA SER A 26 6.66 19.57 39.70
C SER A 26 5.57 20.24 38.86
N MET A 27 5.16 21.47 39.22
CA MET A 27 4.18 22.25 38.44
C MET A 27 4.70 22.56 37.02
N LEU A 28 5.97 22.95 36.90
CA LEU A 28 6.60 23.19 35.60
C LEU A 28 6.66 21.90 34.76
N PHE A 29 6.97 20.77 35.39
CA PHE A 29 6.96 19.46 34.73
C PHE A 29 5.57 19.09 34.21
N TYR A 30 4.50 19.35 34.97
CA TYR A 30 3.13 19.10 34.51
C TYR A 30 2.76 19.96 33.29
N VAL A 31 3.16 21.23 33.27
CA VAL A 31 2.93 22.11 32.11
C VAL A 31 3.66 21.58 30.87
N VAL A 32 4.93 21.19 31.01
CA VAL A 32 5.70 20.58 29.92
C VAL A 32 5.08 19.27 29.45
N PHE A 33 4.63 18.43 30.39
CA PHE A 33 3.98 17.16 30.08
C PHE A 33 2.67 17.34 29.29
N ILE A 34 1.83 18.32 29.67
CA ILE A 34 0.59 18.65 28.96
C ILE A 34 0.90 19.10 27.53
N VAL A 35 1.88 19.98 27.35
CA VAL A 35 2.35 20.39 26.01
C VAL A 35 2.79 19.15 25.22
N PHE A 36 3.60 18.28 25.81
CA PHE A 36 4.07 17.07 25.13
C PHE A 36 2.96 16.10 24.77
N LEU A 37 1.88 16.02 25.56
CA LEU A 37 0.71 15.20 25.27
C LEU A 37 -0.01 15.65 23.99
N PHE A 38 -0.17 16.96 23.81
CA PHE A 38 -0.80 17.52 22.61
C PHE A 38 0.11 17.46 21.37
N TYR A 39 1.41 17.74 21.52
CA TYR A 39 2.35 17.74 20.39
C TYR A 39 2.91 16.36 20.06
N GLY A 40 2.94 15.43 21.02
CA GLY A 40 3.48 14.08 20.84
C GLY A 40 2.75 13.30 19.76
N GLN A 41 1.42 13.40 19.69
CA GLN A 41 0.62 12.77 18.64
C GLN A 41 0.98 13.30 17.23
N ARG A 42 1.27 14.60 17.11
CA ARG A 42 1.69 15.21 15.84
C ARG A 42 3.08 14.73 15.44
N ILE A 43 4.02 14.70 16.38
CA ILE A 43 5.39 14.22 16.15
C ILE A 43 5.37 12.76 15.73
N GLN A 44 4.63 11.90 16.43
CA GLN A 44 4.46 10.50 16.08
C GLN A 44 3.94 10.34 14.65
N MET A 45 2.92 11.12 14.26
CA MET A 45 2.39 11.11 12.91
C MET A 45 3.44 11.45 11.84
N TYR A 46 4.29 12.45 12.08
CA TYR A 46 5.36 12.81 11.13
C TYR A 46 6.38 11.68 10.95
N VAL A 47 6.72 10.97 12.03
CA VAL A 47 7.62 9.81 11.97
C VAL A 47 6.98 8.68 11.16
N MET A 48 5.71 8.34 11.46
CA MET A 48 4.99 7.29 10.73
C MET A 48 4.85 7.60 9.23
N ILE A 49 4.58 8.85 8.85
CA ILE A 49 4.53 9.27 7.43
C ILE A 49 5.87 9.00 6.74
N ARG A 50 7.00 9.29 7.39
CA ARG A 50 8.33 9.08 6.81
C ARG A 50 8.66 7.59 6.63
N GLU A 51 8.26 6.75 7.58
CA GLU A 51 8.42 5.30 7.46
C GLU A 51 7.62 4.74 6.27
N VAL A 52 6.33 5.12 6.19
CA VAL A 52 5.47 4.74 5.06
C VAL A 52 6.01 5.26 3.73
N GLU A 53 6.57 6.46 3.70
CA GLU A 53 7.23 7.01 2.50
C GLU A 53 8.43 6.16 2.05
N GLY A 54 9.22 5.65 3.00
CA GLY A 54 10.31 4.72 2.73
C GLY A 54 9.81 3.39 2.12
N SER A 55 8.76 2.80 2.68
CA SER A 55 8.14 1.58 2.13
C SER A 55 7.51 1.83 0.75
N LEU A 56 6.88 2.99 0.55
CA LEU A 56 6.34 3.39 -0.74
C LEU A 56 7.44 3.54 -1.81
N TYR A 57 8.62 4.03 -1.43
CA TYR A 57 9.76 4.09 -2.33
C TYR A 57 10.23 2.69 -2.77
N LYS A 58 10.26 1.72 -1.84
CA LYS A 58 10.56 0.31 -2.18
C LYS A 58 9.52 -0.26 -3.14
N LEU A 59 8.22 -0.05 -2.88
CA LEU A 59 7.15 -0.48 -3.78
C LEU A 59 7.28 0.13 -5.18
N LYS A 60 7.65 1.41 -5.26
CA LYS A 60 7.92 2.08 -6.54
C LYS A 60 9.04 1.36 -7.29
N PHE A 61 10.14 1.04 -6.61
CA PHE A 61 11.25 0.33 -7.22
C PHE A 61 10.83 -1.04 -7.76
N ILE A 62 10.14 -1.85 -6.96
CA ILE A 62 9.65 -3.19 -7.35
C ILE A 62 8.69 -3.09 -8.55
N LYS A 63 7.80 -2.09 -8.57
CA LYS A 63 6.89 -1.82 -9.69
C LYS A 63 7.64 -1.49 -10.98
N GLU A 64 8.67 -0.64 -10.90
CA GLU A 64 9.47 -0.28 -12.08
C GLU A 64 10.32 -1.46 -12.57
N GLU A 65 10.85 -2.27 -11.65
CA GLU A 65 11.60 -3.48 -11.97
C GLU A 65 10.69 -4.54 -12.63
N GLY A 66 9.50 -4.79 -12.09
CA GLY A 66 8.51 -5.69 -12.70
C GLY A 66 8.10 -5.24 -14.10
N ARG A 67 7.91 -3.93 -14.31
CA ARG A 67 7.67 -3.36 -15.64
C ARG A 67 8.86 -3.61 -16.58
N LYS A 68 10.08 -3.38 -16.11
CA LYS A 68 11.30 -3.58 -16.91
C LYS A 68 11.44 -5.05 -17.32
N ILE A 69 11.29 -5.98 -16.38
CA ILE A 69 11.35 -7.42 -16.63
C ILE A 69 10.30 -7.81 -17.66
N ALA A 70 9.04 -7.37 -17.52
CA ALA A 70 7.99 -7.67 -18.49
C ALA A 70 8.34 -7.19 -19.91
N ILE A 71 8.91 -6.00 -20.06
CA ILE A 71 9.35 -5.48 -21.37
C ILE A 71 10.51 -6.31 -21.94
N GLU A 72 11.49 -6.67 -21.11
CA GLU A 72 12.64 -7.48 -21.52
C GLU A 72 12.20 -8.89 -21.95
N THR A 73 11.34 -9.55 -21.17
CA THR A 73 10.80 -10.88 -21.51
C THR A 73 10.01 -10.87 -22.82
N ILE A 74 9.20 -9.82 -23.08
CA ILE A 74 8.49 -9.69 -24.37
C ILE A 74 9.48 -9.50 -25.53
N LYS A 75 10.55 -8.73 -25.34
CA LYS A 75 11.56 -8.51 -26.38
C LYS A 75 12.33 -9.80 -26.71
N GLU A 76 12.64 -10.60 -25.70
CA GLU A 76 13.37 -11.86 -25.85
C GLU A 76 12.52 -12.96 -26.52
N ILE A 77 11.27 -13.14 -26.06
CA ILE A 77 10.40 -14.24 -26.49
C ILE A 77 9.58 -13.85 -27.73
N GLY A 78 9.01 -12.65 -27.75
CA GLY A 78 8.04 -12.22 -28.77
C GLY A 78 8.66 -11.63 -30.04
N LYS A 79 9.92 -11.16 -29.96
CA LYS A 79 10.62 -10.44 -31.04
C LYS A 79 9.72 -9.44 -31.78
N PRO A 80 9.10 -8.49 -31.06
CA PRO A 80 8.19 -7.52 -31.68
C PRO A 80 8.92 -6.67 -32.73
N GLN A 81 8.22 -6.33 -33.82
CA GLN A 81 8.77 -5.44 -34.86
C GLN A 81 8.83 -3.96 -34.43
N THR A 82 8.06 -3.59 -33.40
CA THR A 82 7.96 -2.23 -32.85
C THR A 82 8.22 -2.24 -31.35
N ASP A 83 8.64 -1.12 -30.76
CA ASP A 83 8.87 -1.03 -29.30
C ASP A 83 7.57 -1.38 -28.52
N PRO A 84 7.56 -2.46 -27.72
CA PRO A 84 6.37 -2.91 -27.01
C PRO A 84 6.05 -2.02 -25.78
N SER A 85 6.96 -1.13 -25.38
CA SER A 85 6.88 -0.37 -24.13
C SER A 85 5.54 0.36 -23.93
N ALA A 86 5.07 1.10 -24.93
CA ALA A 86 3.79 1.83 -24.83
C ALA A 86 2.56 0.91 -24.75
N ARG A 87 2.66 -0.30 -25.30
CA ARG A 87 1.57 -1.29 -25.27
C ARG A 87 1.55 -1.99 -23.90
N VAL A 88 2.73 -2.33 -23.37
CA VAL A 88 2.89 -2.82 -21.99
C VAL A 88 2.36 -1.79 -20.99
N ASP A 89 2.69 -0.51 -21.14
CA ASP A 89 2.18 0.53 -20.23
C ASP A 89 0.65 0.59 -20.20
N ARG A 90 0.00 0.47 -21.36
CA ARG A 90 -1.47 0.39 -21.42
C ARG A 90 -2.00 -0.89 -20.78
N TYR A 91 -1.33 -2.01 -20.99
CA TYR A 91 -1.69 -3.29 -20.38
C TYR A 91 -1.63 -3.19 -18.85
N LEU A 92 -0.57 -2.61 -18.28
CA LEU A 92 -0.41 -2.45 -16.83
C LEU A 92 -1.46 -1.52 -16.19
N GLU A 93 -2.13 -0.68 -16.98
CA GLU A 93 -3.22 0.20 -16.55
C GLU A 93 -4.61 -0.41 -16.76
N TYR A 94 -4.69 -1.61 -17.34
CA TYR A 94 -5.97 -2.31 -17.51
C TYR A 94 -6.62 -2.62 -16.15
N PHE A 95 -7.93 -2.47 -16.09
CA PHE A 95 -8.73 -2.86 -14.93
C PHE A 95 -10.05 -3.48 -15.39
N THR A 96 -10.56 -4.42 -14.59
CA THR A 96 -11.84 -5.09 -14.83
C THR A 96 -12.88 -4.57 -13.86
N ILE A 97 -14.07 -4.25 -14.37
CA ILE A 97 -15.19 -3.79 -13.55
C ILE A 97 -15.98 -5.01 -13.08
N SER A 98 -16.05 -5.22 -11.77
CA SER A 98 -16.81 -6.32 -11.18
C SER A 98 -18.33 -6.08 -11.27
N PRO A 99 -19.14 -7.15 -11.38
CA PRO A 99 -20.59 -7.02 -11.42
C PRO A 99 -21.14 -6.52 -10.08
N GLN A 100 -22.20 -5.70 -10.13
CA GLN A 100 -22.93 -5.26 -8.93
C GLN A 100 -23.90 -6.36 -8.46
N SER A 101 -24.03 -6.52 -7.15
CA SER A 101 -24.70 -7.66 -6.49
C SER A 101 -26.23 -7.62 -6.45
N MET A 102 -26.88 -6.59 -6.99
CA MET A 102 -28.33 -6.38 -6.81
C MET A 102 -29.24 -7.25 -7.70
N ASP A 103 -28.71 -8.25 -8.41
CA ASP A 103 -29.51 -9.02 -9.38
C ASP A 103 -30.02 -10.36 -8.82
N PRO A 104 -31.36 -10.58 -8.76
CA PRO A 104 -31.94 -11.87 -8.37
C PRO A 104 -31.59 -13.03 -9.31
N ALA A 105 -31.09 -12.77 -10.52
CA ALA A 105 -30.60 -13.80 -11.45
C ALA A 105 -29.25 -14.45 -11.05
N GLY A 106 -28.60 -13.94 -10.00
CA GLY A 106 -27.33 -14.47 -9.47
C GLY A 106 -26.09 -13.83 -10.09
N ILE A 107 -25.07 -13.58 -9.25
CA ILE A 107 -23.82 -12.91 -9.63
C ILE A 107 -22.83 -13.83 -10.35
N VAL A 108 -22.96 -15.14 -10.17
CA VAL A 108 -21.96 -16.14 -10.60
C VAL A 108 -21.79 -16.15 -12.11
N TYR A 109 -22.88 -16.24 -12.89
CA TYR A 109 -22.81 -16.28 -14.35
C TYR A 109 -22.19 -14.99 -14.95
N LYS A 110 -22.47 -13.84 -14.33
CA LYS A 110 -21.88 -12.56 -14.76
C LYS A 110 -20.39 -12.51 -14.47
N LEU A 111 -19.98 -13.00 -13.30
CA LEU A 111 -18.58 -13.07 -12.93
C LEU A 111 -17.83 -14.01 -13.87
N ASP A 112 -18.37 -15.19 -14.14
CA ASP A 112 -17.83 -16.19 -15.07
C ASP A 112 -17.58 -15.58 -16.45
N HIS A 113 -18.61 -14.94 -17.02
CA HIS A 113 -18.49 -14.26 -18.31
C HIS A 113 -17.44 -13.14 -18.31
N ILE A 114 -17.34 -12.36 -17.22
CA ILE A 114 -16.34 -11.29 -17.09
C ILE A 114 -14.92 -11.87 -17.02
N LEU A 115 -14.73 -12.99 -16.31
CA LEU A 115 -13.45 -13.68 -16.23
C LEU A 115 -13.02 -14.23 -17.59
N ASP A 116 -13.92 -14.88 -18.32
CA ASP A 116 -13.65 -15.41 -19.66
C ASP A 116 -13.29 -14.31 -20.66
N VAL A 117 -14.05 -13.20 -20.64
CA VAL A 117 -13.81 -12.05 -21.52
C VAL A 117 -12.49 -11.36 -21.16
N ARG A 118 -12.15 -11.30 -19.87
CA ARG A 118 -10.87 -10.75 -19.40
C ARG A 118 -9.71 -11.61 -19.91
N ASP A 119 -9.73 -12.91 -19.63
CA ASP A 119 -8.69 -13.85 -20.05
C ASP A 119 -8.47 -13.80 -21.57
N THR A 120 -9.55 -13.86 -22.36
CA THR A 120 -9.47 -13.78 -23.82
C THR A 120 -8.83 -12.46 -24.27
N ARG A 121 -9.24 -11.32 -23.70
CA ARG A 121 -8.68 -10.01 -24.05
C ARG A 121 -7.21 -9.87 -23.69
N LEU A 122 -6.79 -10.38 -22.53
CA LEU A 122 -5.41 -10.31 -22.10
C LEU A 122 -4.51 -11.12 -23.03
N LYS A 123 -4.92 -12.35 -23.37
CA LYS A 123 -4.22 -13.18 -24.37
C LYS A 123 -4.12 -12.52 -25.73
N ASP A 124 -5.19 -11.90 -26.20
CA ASP A 124 -5.19 -11.19 -27.48
C ASP A 124 -4.24 -9.99 -27.49
N GLU A 125 -4.17 -9.24 -26.39
CA GLU A 125 -3.21 -8.16 -26.23
C GLU A 125 -1.75 -8.65 -26.22
N VAL A 126 -1.49 -9.82 -25.62
CA VAL A 126 -0.17 -10.47 -25.64
C VAL A 126 0.20 -10.92 -27.06
N LYS A 127 -0.71 -11.55 -27.81
CA LYS A 127 -0.48 -11.97 -29.20
C LYS A 127 -0.06 -10.80 -30.10
N LEU A 128 -0.66 -9.63 -29.89
CA LEU A 128 -0.32 -8.41 -30.63
C LEU A 128 1.07 -7.86 -30.25
N MET A 129 1.54 -8.12 -29.02
CA MET A 129 2.89 -7.74 -28.56
C MET A 129 3.95 -8.77 -28.93
N ALA A 130 3.59 -10.04 -29.09
CA ALA A 130 4.49 -11.15 -29.29
C ALA A 130 3.98 -12.08 -30.42
N PRO A 131 3.97 -11.61 -31.68
CA PRO A 131 3.37 -12.35 -32.79
C PRO A 131 4.13 -13.63 -33.17
N SER A 132 5.39 -13.77 -32.75
CA SER A 132 6.24 -14.92 -33.05
C SER A 132 6.20 -16.02 -31.98
N SER A 133 5.40 -15.85 -30.93
CA SER A 133 5.39 -16.75 -29.76
C SER A 133 4.40 -17.90 -29.91
N ASP A 134 4.79 -19.06 -29.41
CA ASP A 134 3.91 -20.24 -29.29
C ASP A 134 2.83 -20.05 -28.21
N GLU A 135 1.77 -20.88 -28.20
CA GLU A 135 0.65 -20.77 -27.25
C GLU A 135 1.12 -20.87 -25.79
N VAL A 136 2.07 -21.76 -25.50
CA VAL A 136 2.66 -21.90 -24.16
C VAL A 136 3.43 -20.62 -23.77
N GLN A 137 4.14 -20.02 -24.73
CA GLN A 137 4.88 -18.79 -24.50
C GLN A 137 3.95 -17.59 -24.27
N ILE A 138 2.82 -17.54 -24.98
CA ILE A 138 1.78 -16.52 -24.80
C ILE A 138 1.22 -16.57 -23.37
N ASN A 139 0.87 -17.77 -22.86
CA ASN A 139 0.35 -17.92 -21.50
C ASN A 139 1.40 -17.52 -20.43
N ASN A 140 2.68 -17.84 -20.65
CA ASN A 140 3.75 -17.43 -19.73
C ASN A 140 3.98 -15.90 -19.73
N LEU A 141 3.90 -15.28 -20.91
CA LEU A 141 4.00 -13.83 -21.07
C LEU A 141 2.81 -13.11 -20.43
N GLU A 142 1.60 -13.63 -20.62
CA GLU A 142 0.39 -13.13 -19.96
C GLU A 142 0.58 -13.13 -18.43
N ASN A 143 0.95 -14.27 -17.85
CA ASN A 143 1.16 -14.38 -16.40
C ASN A 143 2.24 -13.40 -15.89
N THR A 144 3.34 -13.23 -16.64
CA THR A 144 4.38 -12.24 -16.32
C THR A 144 3.82 -10.81 -16.31
N LEU A 145 3.00 -10.47 -17.32
CA LEU A 145 2.36 -9.16 -17.41
C LEU A 145 1.28 -8.96 -16.35
N GLU A 146 0.54 -10.00 -15.98
CA GLU A 146 -0.42 -9.96 -14.87
C GLU A 146 0.27 -9.70 -13.54
N ALA A 147 1.41 -10.35 -13.28
CA ALA A 147 2.22 -10.09 -12.10
C ALA A 147 2.71 -8.63 -12.06
N ALA A 148 3.21 -8.12 -13.20
CA ALA A 148 3.61 -6.71 -13.31
C ALA A 148 2.41 -5.75 -13.12
N MET A 149 1.23 -6.10 -13.63
CA MET A 149 -0.01 -5.33 -13.44
C MET A 149 -0.42 -5.30 -11.96
N ALA A 150 -0.32 -6.43 -11.25
CA ALA A 150 -0.60 -6.52 -9.82
C ALA A 150 0.34 -5.62 -9.01
N LEU A 151 1.65 -5.63 -9.31
CA LEU A 151 2.62 -4.72 -8.68
C LEU A 151 2.27 -3.25 -8.93
N ASN A 152 1.86 -2.91 -10.15
CA ASN A 152 1.42 -1.56 -10.51
C ASN A 152 0.15 -1.14 -9.75
N PHE A 153 -0.80 -2.06 -9.59
CA PHE A 153 -2.03 -1.85 -8.83
C PHE A 153 -1.72 -1.60 -7.34
N ILE A 154 -0.92 -2.45 -6.71
CA ILE A 154 -0.54 -2.32 -5.29
C ILE A 154 0.13 -0.95 -5.04
N TYR A 155 1.09 -0.56 -5.87
CA TYR A 155 1.74 0.75 -5.74
C TYR A 155 0.73 1.92 -5.83
N LYS A 156 -0.20 1.88 -6.79
CA LYS A 156 -1.23 2.91 -6.96
C LYS A 156 -2.15 3.01 -5.75
N VAL A 157 -2.62 1.89 -5.22
CA VAL A 157 -3.51 1.83 -4.05
C VAL A 157 -2.80 2.37 -2.80
N VAL A 158 -1.59 1.90 -2.50
CA VAL A 158 -0.83 2.36 -1.34
C VAL A 158 -0.50 3.85 -1.47
N ARG A 159 -0.09 4.31 -2.66
CA ARG A 159 0.15 5.74 -2.93
C ARG A 159 -1.09 6.60 -2.71
N HIS A 160 -2.26 6.12 -3.12
CA HIS A 160 -3.52 6.84 -2.93
C HIS A 160 -3.79 7.09 -1.44
N TYR A 161 -3.74 6.04 -0.63
CA TYR A 161 -3.95 6.15 0.82
C TYR A 161 -2.86 6.97 1.50
N TYR A 162 -1.59 6.88 1.07
CA TYR A 162 -0.51 7.71 1.61
C TYR A 162 -0.78 9.20 1.38
N ILE A 163 -1.16 9.59 0.15
CA ILE A 163 -1.49 10.98 -0.17
C ILE A 163 -2.74 11.43 0.61
N GLN A 164 -3.74 10.57 0.73
CA GLN A 164 -4.94 10.84 1.52
C GLN A 164 -4.59 11.07 3.00
N GLY A 165 -3.80 10.18 3.61
CA GLY A 165 -3.35 10.31 4.99
C GLY A 165 -2.53 11.58 5.23
N LYS A 166 -1.60 11.90 4.32
CA LYS A 166 -0.78 13.11 4.38
C LYS A 166 -1.60 14.40 4.27
N LYS A 167 -2.61 14.45 3.39
CA LYS A 167 -3.45 15.64 3.18
C LYS A 167 -4.51 15.82 4.27
N THR A 168 -5.13 14.73 4.73
CA THR A 168 -6.18 14.77 5.75
C THR A 168 -5.62 14.90 7.17
N LEU A 169 -4.30 14.67 7.35
CA LEU A 169 -3.66 14.56 8.67
C LEU A 169 -4.38 13.56 9.59
N SER A 170 -4.98 12.53 8.99
CA SER A 170 -5.69 11.47 9.72
C SER A 170 -4.69 10.44 10.23
N LEU A 171 -4.50 10.41 11.55
CA LEU A 171 -3.59 9.49 12.22
C LEU A 171 -3.91 8.01 11.91
N TYR A 172 -5.20 7.67 11.85
CA TYR A 172 -5.65 6.29 11.67
C TYR A 172 -5.30 5.71 10.30
N ILE A 173 -5.40 6.51 9.23
CA ILE A 173 -5.07 6.05 7.87
C ILE A 173 -3.56 5.76 7.78
N ILE A 174 -2.74 6.64 8.35
CA ILE A 174 -1.27 6.49 8.34
C ILE A 174 -0.86 5.28 9.18
N MET A 175 -1.48 5.10 10.35
CA MET A 175 -1.23 3.95 11.22
C MET A 175 -1.61 2.62 10.54
N GLN A 176 -2.75 2.57 9.85
CA GLN A 176 -3.15 1.38 9.09
C GLN A 176 -2.13 1.06 7.98
N LEU A 177 -1.65 2.07 7.25
CA LEU A 177 -0.61 1.88 6.24
C LEU A 177 0.70 1.39 6.85
N GLN A 178 1.12 1.96 7.97
CA GLN A 178 2.35 1.56 8.66
C GLN A 178 2.30 0.10 9.14
N MET A 179 1.14 -0.38 9.60
CA MET A 179 1.03 -1.78 10.06
C MET A 179 1.01 -2.80 8.92
N ILE A 180 0.60 -2.39 7.73
CA ILE A 180 0.48 -3.29 6.56
C ILE A 180 1.79 -3.35 5.76
N LEU A 181 2.62 -2.29 5.81
CA LEU A 181 3.85 -2.13 5.03
C LEU A 181 5.12 -2.45 5.82
#